data_AF-A0A0K3C3H5-F1
#
_entry.id   AF-A0A0K3C3H5-F1
#
_cell.length_a   1.000
_cell.length_b   1.000
_cell.length_c   1.000
_cell.angle_alpha   90.00
_cell.angle_beta   90.00
_cell.angle_gamma   90.00
#
_symmetry.space_group_name_H-M   'P 1'
#
loop_
_entity.id
_entity.type
_entity.pdbx_description
1 polymer ?
#
loop_
_entity_poly.entity_id
_entity_poly.type
_entity_poly.pdbx_seq_one_letter_code
_entity_poly.pdbx_strand_id
1 'polypeptide(L)'
;MLGLLHGLLCLSLAYSAVSLPPRPAQLPFSPSSHPHQRPPPRGEHRMEPGYNPYPGGKEAAELRMPSGFSRNIPERRIHSHNDYWRDVPVYTALSHGALSIEADVWLNPKDDKLYVSHNVASLTRARTFSRLYIDQLVDLLSRANVHEEETAFFDETDYWTMENEREERRPWTSFYEGNLTPIQLLVDLKTRGNETYHAVLRELEPLRSRGWLTTRNGTHVEPGPVSVLLTGNGINLDVRSQVAPQTSRDVFLDAPLLRLDETWQGIDGEQYGWNSTLAPMASASFASATSWDGRRAIATTEETALSQLLQTAQKRGFKTRLWSTPRWPTHVRDRVWRTLYDLGTDWLDADDIEAAAAF
;
A
#
# COMPACT_ATOMS: atom_id res chain seq x y z
N MET A 1 27.72 -60.60 -35.67
CA MET A 1 27.24 -59.99 -34.41
C MET A 1 28.21 -58.85 -34.09
N LEU A 2 27.98 -57.63 -34.59
CA LEU A 2 27.17 -56.51 -34.02
C LEU A 2 27.77 -55.87 -32.74
N GLY A 3 27.97 -54.54 -32.80
CA GLY A 3 28.20 -53.62 -31.66
C GLY A 3 29.55 -52.87 -31.73
N LEU A 4 29.81 -51.86 -32.59
CA LEU A 4 29.25 -50.49 -32.73
C LEU A 4 29.60 -49.51 -31.58
N LEU A 5 30.64 -48.70 -31.82
CA LEU A 5 31.02 -47.49 -31.10
C LEU A 5 29.89 -46.44 -31.15
N HIS A 6 29.60 -45.80 -30.01
CA HIS A 6 28.77 -44.59 -29.95
C HIS A 6 29.67 -43.36 -29.81
N GLY A 7 29.62 -42.48 -30.82
CA GLY A 7 30.21 -41.15 -30.81
C GLY A 7 29.30 -40.12 -30.15
N LEU A 8 29.90 -39.16 -29.43
CA LEU A 8 29.25 -37.96 -28.96
C LEU A 8 28.93 -37.03 -30.14
N LEU A 9 27.66 -36.67 -30.31
CA LEU A 9 27.23 -35.53 -31.12
C LEU A 9 27.17 -34.27 -30.25
N CYS A 10 28.05 -33.31 -30.53
CA CYS A 10 27.86 -31.90 -30.15
C CYS A 10 26.84 -31.28 -31.11
N LEU A 11 25.65 -30.90 -30.62
CA LEU A 11 24.77 -29.98 -31.34
C LEU A 11 25.15 -28.54 -30.97
N SER A 12 25.68 -27.79 -31.93
CA SER A 12 25.71 -26.33 -31.89
C SER A 12 24.34 -25.80 -32.34
N LEU A 13 23.65 -25.07 -31.47
CA LEU A 13 22.48 -24.28 -31.84
C LEU A 13 22.96 -22.94 -32.39
N ALA A 14 22.94 -22.81 -33.72
CA ALA A 14 23.10 -21.54 -34.40
C ALA A 14 21.82 -20.71 -34.21
N TYR A 15 21.93 -19.58 -33.51
CA TYR A 15 20.88 -18.56 -33.47
C TYR A 15 20.83 -17.85 -34.83
N SER A 16 19.75 -18.05 -35.57
CA SER A 16 19.42 -17.21 -36.73
C SER A 16 18.94 -15.84 -36.22
N ALA A 17 19.68 -14.79 -36.57
CA ALA A 17 19.28 -13.42 -36.32
C ALA A 17 18.04 -13.08 -37.18
N VAL A 18 16.90 -12.85 -36.52
CA VAL A 18 15.72 -12.26 -37.15
C VAL A 18 15.96 -10.76 -37.28
N SER A 19 16.05 -10.27 -38.52
CA SER A 19 16.21 -8.85 -38.83
C SER A 19 14.92 -8.09 -38.49
N LEU A 20 15.00 -7.09 -37.62
CA LEU A 20 13.90 -6.16 -37.33
C LEU A 20 13.69 -5.22 -38.54
N PRO A 21 12.44 -4.93 -38.94
CA PRO A 21 12.19 -3.94 -39.99
C PRO A 21 12.61 -2.54 -39.53
N PRO A 22 13.07 -1.67 -40.45
CA PRO A 22 13.49 -0.31 -40.11
C PRO A 22 12.31 0.52 -39.59
N ARG A 23 12.57 1.35 -38.57
CA ARG A 23 11.61 2.33 -38.04
C ARG A 23 11.14 3.28 -39.16
N PRO A 24 9.84 3.58 -39.27
CA PRO A 24 9.38 4.62 -40.17
C PRO A 24 9.97 5.98 -39.75
N ALA A 25 10.35 6.77 -40.75
CA ALA A 25 10.92 8.10 -40.56
C ALA A 25 9.95 9.00 -39.78
N GLN A 26 10.43 9.63 -38.70
CA GLN A 26 9.68 10.66 -37.99
C GLN A 26 9.48 11.86 -38.91
N LEU A 27 8.22 12.19 -39.18
CA LEU A 27 7.87 13.46 -39.85
C LEU A 27 8.25 14.63 -38.93
N PRO A 28 8.81 15.72 -39.48
CA PRO A 28 9.19 16.89 -38.68
C PRO A 28 7.95 17.54 -38.06
N PHE A 29 8.06 17.85 -36.77
CA PHE A 29 7.03 18.52 -35.98
C PHE A 29 6.84 19.96 -36.50
N SER A 30 5.66 20.27 -37.04
CA SER A 30 5.26 21.65 -37.31
C SER A 30 4.65 22.27 -36.05
N PRO A 31 5.17 23.38 -35.51
CA PRO A 31 4.56 24.03 -34.36
C PRO A 31 3.24 24.69 -34.77
N SER A 32 2.15 24.29 -34.10
CA SER A 32 0.84 24.91 -34.22
C SER A 32 0.89 26.34 -33.68
N SER A 33 0.60 27.32 -34.54
CA SER A 33 0.41 28.73 -34.19
C SER A 33 -1.04 28.97 -33.77
N HIS A 34 -1.43 28.51 -32.57
CA HIS A 34 -2.67 28.95 -31.94
C HIS A 34 -2.42 29.52 -30.54
N PRO A 35 -3.00 30.68 -30.20
CA PRO A 35 -2.77 31.36 -28.93
C PRO A 35 -3.28 30.49 -27.77
N HIS A 36 -2.49 30.45 -26.69
CA HIS A 36 -2.80 29.75 -25.44
C HIS A 36 -4.15 30.17 -24.86
N GLN A 37 -5.22 29.45 -25.19
CA GLN A 37 -6.40 29.37 -24.35
C GLN A 37 -6.13 28.31 -23.28
N ARG A 38 -6.25 28.69 -22.01
CA ARG A 38 -6.25 27.70 -20.90
C ARG A 38 -7.37 26.69 -21.19
N PRO A 39 -7.11 25.38 -21.08
CA PRO A 39 -8.20 24.41 -21.17
C PRO A 39 -9.22 24.73 -20.07
N PRO A 40 -10.53 24.66 -20.35
CA PRO A 40 -11.55 24.87 -19.34
C PRO A 40 -11.36 23.88 -18.18
N PRO A 41 -11.73 24.25 -16.95
CA PRO A 41 -11.66 23.34 -15.81
C PRO A 41 -12.45 22.07 -16.12
N ARG A 42 -11.84 20.90 -15.89
CA ARG A 42 -12.54 19.61 -16.00
C ARG A 42 -13.64 19.59 -14.95
N GLY A 43 -14.89 19.82 -15.35
CA GLY A 43 -16.03 19.69 -14.44
C GLY A 43 -17.33 20.37 -14.85
N GLU A 44 -17.32 21.43 -15.66
CA GLU A 44 -18.58 22.07 -16.06
C GLU A 44 -19.11 21.46 -17.36
N HIS A 45 -20.11 20.60 -17.18
CA HIS A 45 -20.92 19.88 -18.16
C HIS A 45 -20.99 20.50 -19.56
N ARG A 46 -20.41 19.78 -20.54
CA ARG A 46 -20.81 19.85 -21.96
C ARG A 46 -22.13 19.07 -22.16
N MET A 47 -23.16 19.39 -21.37
CA MET A 47 -24.49 18.81 -21.53
C MET A 47 -25.34 19.77 -22.34
N GLU A 48 -26.11 19.26 -23.30
CA GLU A 48 -27.01 20.11 -24.08
C GLU A 48 -28.05 20.77 -23.14
N PRO A 49 -28.39 22.05 -23.32
CA PRO A 49 -29.42 22.70 -22.53
C PRO A 49 -30.75 21.94 -22.63
N GLY A 50 -31.30 21.52 -21.48
CA GLY A 50 -32.54 20.75 -21.39
C GLY A 50 -32.37 19.23 -21.42
N TYR A 51 -31.14 18.72 -21.55
CA TYR A 51 -30.88 17.28 -21.41
C TYR A 51 -30.97 16.87 -19.94
N ASN A 52 -31.99 16.06 -19.60
CA ASN A 52 -32.08 15.36 -18.33
C ASN A 52 -31.68 13.88 -18.56
N PRO A 53 -30.44 13.49 -18.23
CA PRO A 53 -29.86 12.22 -18.70
C PRO A 53 -30.61 10.97 -18.23
N TYR A 54 -31.29 11.02 -17.09
CA TYR A 54 -32.05 9.90 -16.52
C TYR A 54 -33.15 10.43 -15.57
N PRO A 55 -34.33 9.78 -15.47
CA PRO A 55 -35.26 10.03 -14.39
C PRO A 55 -34.55 9.88 -13.03
N GLY A 56 -34.66 10.89 -12.17
CA GLY A 56 -33.88 10.95 -10.91
C GLY A 56 -32.50 11.62 -11.01
N GLY A 57 -32.03 11.94 -12.21
CA GLY A 57 -30.76 12.66 -12.42
C GLY A 57 -29.58 11.94 -11.79
N LYS A 58 -28.69 12.67 -11.09
CA LYS A 58 -27.54 12.10 -10.38
C LYS A 58 -27.91 11.14 -9.23
N GLU A 59 -29.16 11.15 -8.78
CA GLU A 59 -29.65 10.31 -7.69
C GLU A 59 -30.31 9.02 -8.19
N ALA A 60 -30.40 8.82 -9.51
CA ALA A 60 -30.95 7.61 -10.11
C ALA A 60 -30.20 6.37 -9.59
N ALA A 61 -30.95 5.34 -9.18
CA ALA A 61 -30.38 4.11 -8.63
C ALA A 61 -29.48 3.39 -9.64
N GLU A 62 -29.82 3.49 -10.93
CA GLU A 62 -29.06 2.95 -12.05
C GLU A 62 -27.67 3.57 -12.21
N LEU A 63 -27.44 4.77 -11.65
CA LEU A 63 -26.13 5.42 -11.63
C LEU A 63 -25.30 5.06 -10.39
N ARG A 64 -25.92 4.41 -9.40
CA ARG A 64 -25.25 3.94 -8.17
C ARG A 64 -24.67 2.55 -8.43
N MET A 65 -23.40 2.51 -8.83
CA MET A 65 -22.66 1.26 -8.89
C MET A 65 -22.16 0.91 -7.49
N PRO A 66 -22.39 -0.32 -6.98
CA PRO A 66 -21.82 -0.79 -5.71
C PRO A 66 -20.31 -0.51 -5.56
N SER A 67 -19.53 -0.80 -6.60
CA SER A 67 -18.08 -0.52 -6.67
C SER A 67 -17.73 0.93 -6.98
N GLY A 68 -18.74 1.81 -7.16
CA GLY A 68 -18.56 3.20 -7.58
C GLY A 68 -18.21 4.16 -6.46
N PHE A 69 -18.16 3.72 -5.20
CA PHE A 69 -17.90 4.57 -4.03
C PHE A 69 -16.58 5.35 -4.14
N SER A 70 -15.52 4.71 -4.67
CA SER A 70 -14.20 5.32 -4.87
C SER A 70 -13.94 5.69 -6.34
N ARG A 71 -14.98 5.77 -7.18
CA ARG A 71 -14.82 5.91 -8.62
C ARG A 71 -14.00 7.14 -8.97
N ASN A 72 -13.09 6.99 -9.94
CA ASN A 72 -12.15 8.03 -10.39
C ASN A 72 -11.07 8.46 -9.38
N ILE A 73 -10.87 7.69 -8.31
CA ILE A 73 -9.75 7.90 -7.38
C ILE A 73 -8.66 6.88 -7.73
N PRO A 74 -7.60 7.28 -8.47
CA PRO A 74 -6.52 6.34 -8.77
C PRO A 74 -5.75 6.03 -7.50
N GLU A 75 -5.46 4.75 -7.28
CA GLU A 75 -4.60 4.32 -6.18
C GLU A 75 -3.16 4.83 -6.38
N ARG A 76 -2.52 5.17 -5.26
CA ARG A 76 -1.16 5.70 -5.19
C ARG A 76 -0.45 5.02 -4.04
N ARG A 77 0.80 4.60 -4.27
CA ARG A 77 1.66 4.03 -3.22
C ARG A 77 2.22 5.13 -2.31
N ILE A 78 1.33 5.90 -1.73
CA ILE A 78 1.60 6.94 -0.74
C ILE A 78 1.27 6.36 0.63
N HIS A 79 2.15 6.62 1.59
CA HIS A 79 1.92 6.38 3.00
C HIS A 79 1.51 7.68 3.69
N SER A 80 0.30 7.68 4.23
CA SER A 80 -0.29 8.75 5.02
C SER A 80 0.25 8.74 6.44
N HIS A 81 1.40 9.39 6.62
CA HIS A 81 2.09 9.47 7.90
C HIS A 81 1.26 10.28 8.91
N ASN A 82 1.23 9.81 10.15
CA ASN A 82 0.42 10.37 11.24
C ASN A 82 -1.01 10.70 10.82
N ASP A 83 -1.69 9.72 10.24
CA ASP A 83 -2.99 9.92 9.56
C ASP A 83 -4.01 10.67 10.42
N TYR A 84 -4.00 10.37 11.73
CA TYR A 84 -4.83 10.96 12.78
C TYR A 84 -4.63 12.48 13.03
N TRP A 85 -3.69 13.15 12.37
CA TRP A 85 -3.57 14.62 12.38
C TRP A 85 -4.58 15.31 11.45
N ARG A 86 -5.21 14.56 10.53
CA ARG A 86 -6.23 15.06 9.59
C ARG A 86 -7.58 15.18 10.28
N ASP A 87 -8.45 16.02 9.71
CA ASP A 87 -9.82 16.23 10.21
C ASP A 87 -10.66 14.95 10.11
N VAL A 88 -10.48 14.18 9.02
CA VAL A 88 -11.12 12.89 8.79
C VAL A 88 -10.07 11.85 8.36
N PRO A 89 -9.31 11.26 9.29
CA PRO A 89 -8.06 10.52 9.02
C PRO A 89 -8.12 9.56 7.81
N VAL A 90 -8.75 8.40 8.01
CA VAL A 90 -8.81 7.32 7.01
C VAL A 90 -9.41 7.82 5.70
N TYR A 91 -10.52 8.54 5.77
CA TYR A 91 -11.22 9.01 4.58
C TYR A 91 -10.39 10.00 3.76
N THR A 92 -9.74 10.98 4.40
CA THR A 92 -8.91 11.97 3.69
C THR A 92 -7.78 11.27 2.94
N ALA A 93 -7.04 10.36 3.59
CA ALA A 93 -5.99 9.60 2.92
C ALA A 93 -6.52 8.80 1.73
N LEU A 94 -7.60 8.05 1.95
CA LEU A 94 -8.17 7.20 0.91
C LEU A 94 -8.75 8.01 -0.26
N SER A 95 -9.35 9.17 0.02
CA SER A 95 -9.93 10.07 -1.00
C SER A 95 -8.89 10.66 -1.95
N HIS A 96 -7.62 10.72 -1.51
CA HIS A 96 -6.48 11.13 -2.35
C HIS A 96 -5.75 9.94 -2.98
N GLY A 97 -6.28 8.72 -2.83
CA GLY A 97 -5.71 7.51 -3.41
C GLY A 97 -4.59 6.86 -2.59
N ALA A 98 -4.29 7.33 -1.38
CA ALA A 98 -3.22 6.74 -0.58
C ALA A 98 -3.55 5.31 -0.16
N LEU A 99 -2.67 4.36 -0.46
CA LEU A 99 -2.86 2.94 -0.13
C LEU A 99 -2.34 2.55 1.26
N SER A 100 -1.79 3.48 2.03
CA SER A 100 -1.20 3.19 3.34
C SER A 100 -1.48 4.31 4.34
N ILE A 101 -1.87 3.95 5.57
CA ILE A 101 -2.22 4.87 6.66
C ILE A 101 -1.53 4.41 7.95
N GLU A 102 -1.33 5.32 8.91
CA GLU A 102 -0.64 5.03 10.17
C GLU A 102 -1.42 5.47 11.39
N ALA A 103 -1.44 4.62 12.43
CA ALA A 103 -1.93 4.93 13.76
C ALA A 103 -0.80 4.77 14.81
N ASP A 104 -0.52 5.84 15.56
CA ASP A 104 0.35 5.79 16.75
C ASP A 104 -0.47 5.38 17.97
N VAL A 105 -0.36 4.12 18.42
CA VAL A 105 -1.24 3.56 19.46
C VAL A 105 -0.57 3.46 20.84
N TRP A 106 -1.32 3.86 21.86
CA TRP A 106 -0.95 3.80 23.27
C TRP A 106 -1.98 2.98 24.02
N LEU A 107 -1.55 1.88 24.65
CA LEU A 107 -2.41 1.12 25.56
C LEU A 107 -2.52 1.85 26.89
N ASN A 108 -3.75 2.18 27.30
CA ASN A 108 -4.02 2.64 28.65
C ASN A 108 -4.33 1.44 29.56
N PRO A 109 -3.46 1.10 30.54
CA PRO A 109 -3.65 -0.08 31.38
C PRO A 109 -4.84 0.02 32.35
N LYS A 110 -5.45 1.21 32.49
CA LYS A 110 -6.58 1.41 33.42
C LYS A 110 -7.92 0.97 32.86
N ASP A 111 -8.10 1.11 31.55
CA ASP A 111 -9.34 0.73 30.85
C ASP A 111 -9.12 -0.25 29.70
N ASP A 112 -7.86 -0.67 29.48
CA ASP A 112 -7.45 -1.67 28.50
C ASP A 112 -7.81 -1.30 27.05
N LYS A 113 -7.79 0.01 26.74
CA LYS A 113 -8.08 0.57 25.41
C LYS A 113 -6.85 1.16 24.74
N LEU A 114 -6.82 1.10 23.40
CA LEU A 114 -5.83 1.80 22.60
C LEU A 114 -6.29 3.22 22.28
N TYR A 115 -5.43 4.18 22.61
CA TYR A 115 -5.58 5.59 22.27
C TYR A 115 -4.60 5.98 21.17
N VAL A 116 -4.98 6.95 20.33
CA VAL A 116 -4.18 7.37 19.18
C VAL A 116 -3.63 8.77 19.34
N SER A 117 -2.30 8.88 19.34
CA SER A 117 -1.59 10.15 19.23
C SER A 117 -0.09 9.96 19.07
N HIS A 118 0.60 10.98 18.53
CA HIS A 118 2.07 10.97 18.46
C HIS A 118 2.72 11.04 19.84
N ASN A 119 2.08 11.78 20.76
CA ASN A 119 2.61 12.04 22.09
C ASN A 119 1.51 11.94 23.15
N VAL A 120 1.93 11.59 24.37
CA VAL A 120 1.03 11.39 25.52
C VAL A 120 0.19 12.63 25.82
N ALA A 121 0.74 13.83 25.64
CA ALA A 121 0.07 15.09 25.94
C ALA A 121 -1.18 15.34 25.07
N SER A 122 -1.26 14.69 23.91
CA SER A 122 -2.35 14.84 22.94
C SER A 122 -3.33 13.66 22.96
N LEU A 123 -3.21 12.75 23.94
CA LEU A 123 -4.19 11.68 24.16
C LEU A 123 -5.48 12.25 24.76
N THR A 124 -6.62 11.83 24.23
CA THR A 124 -7.94 12.19 24.77
C THR A 124 -8.86 10.98 24.78
N ARG A 125 -9.86 10.99 25.67
CA ARG A 125 -10.82 9.88 25.80
C ARG A 125 -11.57 9.55 24.50
N ALA A 126 -11.71 10.53 23.61
CA ALA A 126 -12.44 10.38 22.35
C ALA A 126 -11.59 9.80 21.21
N ARG A 127 -10.26 9.85 21.32
CA ARG A 127 -9.31 9.46 20.25
C ARG A 127 -8.81 8.04 20.45
N THR A 128 -9.71 7.07 20.28
CA THR A 128 -9.40 5.64 20.38
C THR A 128 -9.04 5.04 19.01
N PHE A 129 -8.26 3.97 18.99
CA PHE A 129 -7.86 3.27 17.76
C PHE A 129 -9.07 2.70 17.00
N SER A 130 -9.99 2.01 17.70
CA SER A 130 -11.27 1.59 17.10
C SER A 130 -12.00 2.74 16.40
N ARG A 131 -12.31 3.83 17.10
CA ARG A 131 -13.07 4.96 16.53
C ARG A 131 -12.40 5.69 15.36
N LEU A 132 -11.07 5.88 15.42
CA LEU A 132 -10.36 6.64 14.39
C LEU A 132 -9.95 5.80 13.18
N TYR A 133 -9.85 4.47 13.33
CA TYR A 133 -9.34 3.58 12.28
C TYR A 133 -10.29 2.42 11.99
N ILE A 134 -10.52 1.54 12.96
CA ILE A 134 -11.25 0.28 12.72
C ILE A 134 -12.69 0.55 12.27
N ASP A 135 -13.42 1.39 12.99
CA ASP A 135 -14.80 1.73 12.68
C ASP A 135 -14.90 2.45 11.32
N GLN A 136 -13.92 3.29 11.01
CA GLN A 136 -13.85 4.01 9.73
C GLN A 136 -13.56 3.07 8.56
N LEU A 137 -12.59 2.16 8.71
CA LEU A 137 -12.32 1.13 7.71
C LEU A 137 -13.52 0.22 7.51
N VAL A 138 -14.21 -0.15 8.59
CA VAL A 138 -15.43 -0.96 8.50
C VAL A 138 -16.53 -0.22 7.73
N ASP A 139 -16.82 1.04 8.06
CA ASP A 139 -17.83 1.84 7.36
C ASP A 139 -17.49 2.00 5.87
N LEU A 140 -16.26 2.42 5.57
CA LEU A 140 -15.83 2.67 4.19
C LEU A 140 -15.79 1.40 3.34
N LEU A 141 -15.29 0.29 3.88
CA LEU A 141 -15.29 -0.99 3.17
C LEU A 141 -16.70 -1.56 3.02
N SER A 142 -17.59 -1.38 4.00
CA SER A 142 -19.00 -1.79 3.85
C SER A 142 -19.68 -1.03 2.71
N ARG A 143 -19.37 0.25 2.54
CA ARG A 143 -19.88 1.09 1.44
C ARG A 143 -19.25 0.76 0.09
N ALA A 144 -17.98 0.35 0.08
CA ALA A 144 -17.27 -0.02 -1.15
C ALA A 144 -17.59 -1.47 -1.60
N ASN A 145 -17.91 -2.35 -0.66
CA ASN A 145 -18.08 -3.79 -0.87
C ASN A 145 -19.52 -4.21 -0.64
N VAL A 146 -20.47 -3.50 -1.26
CA VAL A 146 -21.90 -3.83 -1.14
C VAL A 146 -22.16 -5.17 -1.84
N HIS A 147 -22.10 -6.24 -1.06
CA HIS A 147 -22.53 -7.58 -1.42
C HIS A 147 -23.90 -7.88 -0.79
N GLU A 148 -24.83 -6.91 -0.88
CA GLU A 148 -26.16 -7.03 -0.30
C GLU A 148 -27.19 -7.57 -1.31
N GLU A 149 -28.45 -7.69 -0.85
CA GLU A 149 -29.64 -8.26 -1.51
C GLU A 149 -29.79 -7.92 -3.00
N GLU A 150 -29.35 -6.73 -3.43
CA GLU A 150 -29.40 -6.28 -4.82
C GLU A 150 -28.47 -7.08 -5.75
N THR A 151 -27.35 -7.59 -5.22
CA THR A 151 -26.39 -8.41 -5.97
C THR A 151 -26.62 -9.91 -5.80
N ALA A 152 -27.38 -10.32 -4.77
CA ALA A 152 -27.66 -11.72 -4.47
C ALA A 152 -28.34 -12.46 -5.64
N PHE A 153 -29.13 -11.75 -6.46
CA PHE A 153 -29.71 -12.31 -7.69
C PHE A 153 -28.65 -12.89 -8.64
N PHE A 154 -27.45 -12.31 -8.66
CA PHE A 154 -26.37 -12.79 -9.52
C PHE A 154 -25.68 -14.02 -8.94
N ASP A 155 -25.88 -14.37 -7.66
CA ASP A 155 -25.12 -15.41 -6.93
C ASP A 155 -25.26 -16.81 -7.52
N GLU A 156 -26.36 -17.02 -8.24
CA GLU A 156 -26.68 -18.28 -8.90
C GLU A 156 -26.15 -18.34 -10.35
N THR A 157 -25.52 -17.28 -10.84
CA THR A 157 -25.03 -17.18 -12.22
C THR A 157 -23.50 -17.12 -12.28
N ASP A 158 -22.92 -18.07 -13.01
CA ASP A 158 -21.51 -18.02 -13.38
C ASP A 158 -21.31 -17.11 -14.59
N TYR A 159 -20.50 -16.07 -14.41
CA TYR A 159 -20.04 -15.21 -15.49
C TYR A 159 -18.70 -15.70 -16.02
N TRP A 160 -18.48 -15.54 -17.32
CA TRP A 160 -17.29 -16.02 -18.03
C TRP A 160 -16.71 -14.90 -18.89
N THR A 161 -15.39 -14.81 -18.95
CA THR A 161 -14.67 -13.88 -19.83
C THR A 161 -14.79 -14.30 -21.30
N MET A 162 -14.32 -13.44 -22.22
CA MET A 162 -14.23 -13.80 -23.64
C MET A 162 -13.27 -14.98 -23.89
N GLU A 163 -12.31 -15.17 -22.99
CA GLU A 163 -11.34 -16.25 -22.97
C GLU A 163 -11.88 -17.54 -22.31
N ASN A 164 -13.18 -17.56 -21.94
CA ASN A 164 -13.86 -18.68 -21.30
C ASN A 164 -13.24 -19.04 -19.93
N GLU A 165 -12.80 -18.02 -19.18
CA GLU A 165 -12.38 -18.13 -17.79
C GLU A 165 -13.53 -17.72 -16.88
N ARG A 166 -13.79 -18.48 -15.80
CA ARG A 166 -14.85 -18.15 -14.85
C ARG A 166 -14.45 -16.91 -14.08
N GLU A 167 -15.33 -15.91 -14.04
CA GLU A 167 -15.16 -14.75 -13.18
C GLU A 167 -15.39 -15.16 -11.73
N GLU A 168 -14.30 -15.28 -10.97
CA GLU A 168 -14.37 -15.64 -9.57
C GLU A 168 -15.04 -14.53 -8.74
N ARG A 169 -16.13 -14.89 -8.09
CA ARG A 169 -16.79 -14.04 -7.12
C ARG A 169 -15.90 -13.89 -5.90
N ARG A 170 -15.56 -12.65 -5.61
CA ARG A 170 -14.66 -12.32 -4.51
C ARG A 170 -15.49 -12.09 -3.25
N PRO A 171 -15.02 -12.55 -2.08
CA PRO A 171 -15.68 -12.28 -0.80
C PRO A 171 -15.60 -10.81 -0.39
N TRP A 172 -14.78 -10.02 -1.09
CA TRP A 172 -14.61 -8.59 -0.89
C TRP A 172 -14.10 -7.93 -2.18
N THR A 173 -14.38 -6.65 -2.36
CA THR A 173 -13.65 -5.76 -3.28
C THR A 173 -12.72 -4.84 -2.49
N SER A 174 -11.63 -4.34 -3.09
CA SER A 174 -10.82 -3.33 -2.40
C SER A 174 -11.62 -2.03 -2.29
N PHE A 175 -11.14 -1.09 -1.48
CA PHE A 175 -11.70 0.26 -1.46
C PHE A 175 -11.63 0.91 -2.85
N TYR A 176 -10.57 0.63 -3.63
CA TYR A 176 -10.37 1.18 -4.96
C TYR A 176 -10.93 0.26 -6.05
N GLU A 177 -11.81 0.81 -6.88
CA GLU A 177 -12.42 0.13 -8.03
C GLU A 177 -11.37 -0.55 -8.93
N GLY A 178 -11.61 -1.83 -9.25
CA GLY A 178 -10.81 -2.59 -10.22
C GLY A 178 -9.50 -3.18 -9.72
N ASN A 179 -9.11 -2.97 -8.45
CA ASN A 179 -7.90 -3.58 -7.89
C ASN A 179 -8.16 -4.40 -6.61
N LEU A 180 -7.25 -5.33 -6.32
CA LEU A 180 -7.15 -6.12 -5.09
C LEU A 180 -6.02 -5.65 -4.18
N THR A 181 -5.45 -4.47 -4.44
CA THR A 181 -4.41 -3.93 -3.55
C THR A 181 -5.03 -3.66 -2.17
N PRO A 182 -4.49 -4.26 -1.09
CA PRO A 182 -4.95 -3.99 0.27
C PRO A 182 -4.60 -2.56 0.68
N ILE A 183 -5.48 -1.94 1.47
CA ILE A 183 -5.13 -0.80 2.28
C ILE A 183 -4.16 -1.28 3.36
N GLN A 184 -2.96 -0.70 3.41
CA GLN A 184 -1.99 -0.99 4.44
C GLN A 184 -2.26 -0.13 5.68
N LEU A 185 -2.52 -0.76 6.82
CA LEU A 185 -2.63 -0.11 8.12
C LEU A 185 -1.35 -0.36 8.92
N LEU A 186 -0.54 0.69 9.08
CA LEU A 186 0.60 0.68 9.99
C LEU A 186 0.14 1.03 11.39
N VAL A 187 0.50 0.19 12.35
CA VAL A 187 0.19 0.37 13.77
C VAL A 187 1.50 0.53 14.52
N ASP A 188 1.86 1.77 14.84
CA ASP A 188 3.07 2.10 15.60
C ASP A 188 2.77 1.93 17.10
N LEU A 189 3.43 0.94 17.70
CA LEU A 189 3.27 0.59 19.11
C LEU A 189 4.10 1.52 19.99
N LYS A 190 3.44 2.48 20.67
CA LYS A 190 4.11 3.49 21.53
C LYS A 190 4.26 3.08 22.99
N THR A 191 3.57 2.03 23.42
CA THR A 191 3.64 1.45 24.78
C THR A 191 4.37 0.10 24.76
N ARG A 192 4.47 -0.57 25.93
CA ARG A 192 5.14 -1.88 26.05
C ARG A 192 4.65 -2.86 24.98
N GLY A 193 5.59 -3.45 24.25
CA GLY A 193 5.30 -4.12 22.99
C GLY A 193 4.27 -5.24 23.13
N ASN A 194 4.40 -6.11 24.12
CA ASN A 194 3.56 -7.31 24.21
C ASN A 194 2.10 -7.01 24.55
N GLU A 195 1.85 -6.22 25.61
CA GLU A 195 0.49 -5.89 26.03
C GLU A 195 -0.23 -5.08 24.95
N THR A 196 0.48 -4.14 24.33
CA THR A 196 -0.05 -3.33 23.24
C THR A 196 -0.34 -4.17 22.01
N TYR A 197 0.55 -5.12 21.65
CA TYR A 197 0.34 -6.07 20.57
C TYR A 197 -0.96 -6.87 20.76
N HIS A 198 -1.18 -7.45 21.94
CA HIS A 198 -2.41 -8.19 22.21
C HIS A 198 -3.65 -7.29 22.18
N ALA A 199 -3.56 -6.05 22.65
CA ALA A 199 -4.65 -5.09 22.54
C ALA A 199 -4.98 -4.76 21.07
N VAL A 200 -3.97 -4.63 20.20
CA VAL A 200 -4.17 -4.44 18.76
C VAL A 200 -4.91 -5.63 18.17
N LEU A 201 -4.51 -6.87 18.48
CA LEU A 201 -5.21 -8.07 17.99
C LEU A 201 -6.69 -8.09 18.38
N ARG A 202 -7.02 -7.67 19.61
CA ARG A 202 -8.42 -7.57 20.06
C ARG A 202 -9.19 -6.51 19.28
N GLU A 203 -8.62 -5.32 19.08
CA GLU A 203 -9.31 -4.23 18.37
C GLU A 203 -9.44 -4.49 16.86
N LEU A 204 -8.66 -5.41 16.28
CA LEU A 204 -8.81 -5.85 14.89
C LEU A 204 -10.02 -6.79 14.64
N GLU A 205 -10.69 -7.26 15.69
CA GLU A 205 -11.78 -8.24 15.58
C GLU A 205 -12.90 -7.86 14.59
N PRO A 206 -13.37 -6.59 14.52
CA PRO A 206 -14.40 -6.22 13.56
C PRO A 206 -14.00 -6.45 12.08
N LEU A 207 -12.72 -6.32 11.75
CA LEU A 207 -12.19 -6.64 10.41
C LEU A 207 -11.99 -8.14 10.25
N ARG A 208 -11.46 -8.81 11.28
CA ARG A 208 -11.21 -10.26 11.28
C ARG A 208 -12.48 -11.07 11.06
N SER A 209 -13.55 -10.77 11.79
CA SER A 209 -14.82 -11.51 11.71
C SER A 209 -15.51 -11.39 10.35
N ARG A 210 -15.09 -10.42 9.52
CA ARG A 210 -15.56 -10.20 8.15
C ARG A 210 -14.65 -10.81 7.08
N GLY A 211 -13.55 -11.45 7.48
CA GLY A 211 -12.52 -11.92 6.55
C GLY A 211 -11.80 -10.77 5.83
N TRP A 212 -11.77 -9.57 6.43
CA TRP A 212 -11.24 -8.37 5.78
C TRP A 212 -9.75 -8.11 6.03
N LEU A 213 -9.07 -8.99 6.76
CA LEU A 213 -7.65 -8.92 6.99
C LEU A 213 -6.89 -9.81 6.01
N THR A 214 -5.76 -9.31 5.53
CA THR A 214 -4.74 -10.12 4.86
C THR A 214 -4.15 -11.07 5.89
N THR A 215 -4.20 -12.36 5.62
CA THR A 215 -3.72 -13.38 6.55
C THR A 215 -2.54 -14.16 5.98
N ARG A 216 -1.74 -14.76 6.85
CA ARG A 216 -0.75 -15.78 6.49
C ARG A 216 -1.22 -17.11 7.04
N ASN A 217 -1.16 -18.14 6.20
CA ASN A 217 -1.38 -19.52 6.58
C ASN A 217 -0.21 -20.39 6.09
N GLY A 218 0.65 -20.81 7.01
CA GLY A 218 1.89 -21.53 6.68
C GLY A 218 2.85 -20.64 5.90
N THR A 219 3.03 -20.91 4.61
CA THR A 219 3.84 -20.10 3.68
C THR A 219 2.99 -19.23 2.76
N HIS A 220 1.68 -19.43 2.73
CA HIS A 220 0.76 -18.72 1.86
C HIS A 220 0.28 -17.43 2.52
N VAL A 221 0.15 -16.36 1.75
CA VAL A 221 -0.45 -15.10 2.17
C VAL A 221 -1.74 -14.93 1.39
N GLU A 222 -2.85 -14.90 2.12
CA GLU A 222 -4.20 -14.73 1.58
C GLU A 222 -4.56 -13.25 1.69
N PRO A 223 -4.74 -12.54 0.56
CA PRO A 223 -5.06 -11.13 0.59
C PRO A 223 -6.46 -10.86 1.16
N GLY A 224 -6.56 -9.83 1.98
CA GLY A 224 -7.81 -9.16 2.35
C GLY A 224 -7.79 -7.70 1.89
N PRO A 225 -8.88 -6.94 2.01
CA PRO A 225 -8.90 -5.51 1.70
C PRO A 225 -8.03 -4.66 2.63
N VAL A 226 -7.65 -5.18 3.81
CA VAL A 226 -6.75 -4.52 4.76
C VAL A 226 -5.53 -5.41 5.06
N SER A 227 -4.33 -4.84 5.05
CA SER A 227 -3.10 -5.51 5.51
C SER A 227 -2.50 -4.74 6.68
N VAL A 228 -2.34 -5.40 7.83
CA VAL A 228 -1.92 -4.74 9.07
C VAL A 228 -0.45 -5.02 9.34
N LEU A 229 0.35 -3.97 9.47
CA LEU A 229 1.77 -4.04 9.81
C LEU A 229 2.03 -3.35 11.15
N LEU A 230 2.64 -4.06 12.10
CA LEU A 230 3.18 -3.46 13.32
C LEU A 230 4.50 -2.76 13.00
N THR A 231 4.67 -1.53 13.48
CA THR A 231 5.86 -0.71 13.22
C THR A 231 6.31 0.04 14.48
N GLY A 232 7.31 0.91 14.33
CA GLY A 232 7.86 1.74 15.39
C GLY A 232 8.83 1.00 16.31
N ASN A 233 9.19 1.63 17.43
CA ASN A 233 10.11 1.02 18.39
C ASN A 233 9.45 -0.10 19.23
N GLY A 234 8.13 -0.22 19.20
CA GLY A 234 7.41 -1.24 19.95
C GLY A 234 7.42 -2.63 19.33
N ILE A 235 7.90 -2.80 18.08
CA ILE A 235 8.31 -4.12 17.54
C ILE A 235 9.66 -4.58 18.13
N ASN A 236 9.77 -4.50 19.45
CA ASN A 236 10.95 -4.88 20.22
C ASN A 236 11.16 -6.41 20.20
N LEU A 237 12.16 -6.90 20.93
CA LEU A 237 12.43 -8.34 21.00
C LEU A 237 11.23 -9.15 21.49
N ASP A 238 10.43 -8.63 22.42
CA ASP A 238 9.26 -9.32 22.98
C ASP A 238 8.17 -9.54 21.92
N VAL A 239 7.88 -8.53 21.08
CA VAL A 239 6.90 -8.68 20.00
C VAL A 239 7.45 -9.59 18.90
N ARG A 240 8.71 -9.41 18.50
CA ARG A 240 9.33 -10.20 17.44
C ARG A 240 9.43 -11.68 17.79
N SER A 241 9.77 -12.02 19.04
CA SER A 241 9.88 -13.41 19.49
C SER A 241 8.54 -14.14 19.52
N GLN A 242 7.43 -13.40 19.69
CA GLN A 242 6.08 -13.95 19.69
C GLN A 242 5.45 -14.04 18.31
N VAL A 243 5.66 -13.05 17.44
CA VAL A 243 5.03 -13.01 16.11
C VAL A 243 5.73 -13.94 15.13
N ALA A 244 7.07 -14.04 15.18
CA ALA A 244 7.83 -14.80 14.19
C ALA A 244 7.49 -16.31 14.12
N PRO A 245 7.27 -17.02 15.25
CA PRO A 245 6.88 -18.42 15.23
C PRO A 245 5.46 -18.69 14.71
N GLN A 246 4.58 -17.68 14.70
CA GLN A 246 3.18 -17.88 14.34
C GLN A 246 3.04 -18.18 12.85
N THR A 247 2.56 -19.37 12.50
CA THR A 247 2.32 -19.77 11.09
C THR A 247 0.93 -19.38 10.60
N SER A 248 0.00 -19.09 11.50
CA SER A 248 -1.32 -18.52 11.22
C SER A 248 -1.44 -17.18 11.94
N ARG A 249 -1.57 -16.08 11.18
CA ARG A 249 -1.73 -14.73 11.72
C ARG A 249 -2.31 -13.76 10.69
N ASP A 250 -2.79 -12.62 11.15
CA ASP A 250 -3.37 -11.53 10.35
C ASP A 250 -2.66 -10.19 10.55
N VAL A 251 -1.49 -10.23 11.17
CA VAL A 251 -0.59 -9.09 11.35
C VAL A 251 0.81 -9.44 10.86
N PHE A 252 1.48 -8.44 10.31
CA PHE A 252 2.84 -8.52 9.82
C PHE A 252 3.71 -7.49 10.53
N LEU A 253 5.02 -7.51 10.28
CA LEU A 253 5.95 -6.55 10.84
C LEU A 253 6.48 -5.58 9.78
N ASP A 254 6.96 -4.42 10.21
CA ASP A 254 7.78 -3.51 9.40
C ASP A 254 9.26 -3.69 9.79
N ALA A 255 10.07 -4.25 8.89
CA ALA A 255 11.46 -4.56 9.20
C ALA A 255 12.34 -3.29 9.26
N PRO A 256 13.38 -3.25 10.11
CA PRO A 256 14.35 -2.16 10.09
C PRO A 256 15.24 -2.27 8.85
N LEU A 257 15.04 -1.40 7.85
CA LEU A 257 15.72 -1.44 6.55
C LEU A 257 17.25 -1.48 6.65
N LEU A 258 17.83 -0.84 7.67
CA LEU A 258 19.28 -0.80 7.91
C LEU A 258 19.82 -1.99 8.74
N ARG A 259 18.96 -2.92 9.15
CA ARG A 259 19.30 -4.07 10.02
C ARG A 259 18.59 -5.36 9.59
N LEU A 260 18.46 -5.58 8.28
CA LEU A 260 17.78 -6.76 7.72
C LEU A 260 18.47 -8.10 8.01
N ASP A 261 19.73 -8.08 8.46
CA ASP A 261 20.49 -9.28 8.83
C ASP A 261 20.41 -9.61 10.33
N GLU A 262 19.65 -8.83 11.11
CA GLU A 262 19.40 -9.12 12.51
C GLU A 262 18.66 -10.45 12.67
N THR A 263 19.09 -11.24 13.65
CA THR A 263 18.45 -12.50 14.04
C THR A 263 18.05 -12.46 15.51
N TRP A 264 17.05 -13.24 15.89
CA TRP A 264 16.55 -13.32 17.26
C TRP A 264 15.94 -14.70 17.54
N GLN A 265 15.88 -15.06 18.81
CA GLN A 265 15.23 -16.29 19.24
C GLN A 265 13.72 -16.07 19.44
N GLY A 266 12.91 -17.00 18.91
CA GLY A 266 11.46 -17.03 19.14
C GLY A 266 11.11 -17.61 20.51
N ILE A 267 9.85 -17.46 20.93
CA ILE A 267 9.34 -18.06 22.17
C ILE A 267 9.34 -19.60 22.14
N ASP A 268 9.43 -20.19 20.96
CA ASP A 268 9.59 -21.62 20.70
C ASP A 268 11.05 -22.09 20.78
N GLY A 269 12.00 -21.17 21.00
CA GLY A 269 13.43 -21.47 21.09
C GLY A 269 14.18 -21.50 19.76
N GLU A 270 13.49 -21.37 18.63
CA GLU A 270 14.08 -21.38 17.29
C GLU A 270 14.69 -20.01 16.92
N GLN A 271 15.64 -20.01 15.98
CA GLN A 271 16.26 -18.79 15.48
C GLN A 271 15.53 -18.23 14.26
N TYR A 272 15.18 -16.95 14.33
CA TYR A 272 14.44 -16.22 13.30
C TYR A 272 15.26 -15.06 12.76
N GLY A 273 14.93 -14.62 11.54
CA GLY A 273 15.46 -13.43 10.90
C GLY A 273 14.41 -12.79 10.00
N TRP A 274 14.71 -11.59 9.52
CA TRP A 274 13.79 -10.85 8.65
C TRP A 274 13.61 -11.53 7.29
N ASN A 275 12.35 -11.74 6.89
CA ASN A 275 11.96 -12.19 5.56
C ASN A 275 10.63 -11.54 5.15
N SER A 276 10.34 -11.54 3.84
CA SER A 276 9.17 -10.85 3.28
C SER A 276 7.81 -11.41 3.71
N THR A 277 7.74 -12.68 4.16
CA THR A 277 6.48 -13.26 4.67
C THR A 277 6.19 -12.84 6.11
N LEU A 278 7.24 -12.54 6.90
CA LEU A 278 7.12 -11.97 8.24
C LEU A 278 6.90 -10.46 8.19
N ALA A 279 7.67 -9.78 7.35
CA ALA A 279 7.65 -8.35 7.17
C ALA A 279 7.62 -8.00 5.68
N PRO A 280 6.44 -7.70 5.10
CA PRO A 280 6.32 -7.38 3.68
C PRO A 280 6.92 -6.02 3.31
N MET A 281 7.31 -5.23 4.30
CA MET A 281 7.94 -3.92 4.17
C MET A 281 9.16 -3.81 5.09
N ALA A 282 10.11 -2.98 4.67
CA ALA A 282 11.24 -2.55 5.46
C ALA A 282 11.38 -1.02 5.40
N SER A 283 11.48 -0.39 6.57
CA SER A 283 11.53 1.06 6.72
C SER A 283 12.78 1.56 7.42
N ALA A 284 13.20 2.77 7.09
CA ALA A 284 14.18 3.53 7.86
C ALA A 284 13.85 5.03 7.85
N SER A 285 14.37 5.75 8.83
CA SER A 285 14.33 7.21 8.76
C SER A 285 15.19 7.69 7.58
N PHE A 286 14.73 8.70 6.87
CA PHE A 286 15.47 9.31 5.76
C PHE A 286 16.86 9.77 6.21
N ALA A 287 16.95 10.42 7.37
CA ALA A 287 18.21 10.92 7.94
C ALA A 287 19.19 9.81 8.37
N SER A 288 18.70 8.59 8.66
CA SER A 288 19.55 7.44 8.92
C SER A 288 20.03 6.78 7.63
N ALA A 289 19.25 6.86 6.55
CA ALA A 289 19.57 6.27 5.26
C ALA A 289 20.55 7.12 4.44
N THR A 290 20.58 8.45 4.63
CA THR A 290 21.44 9.35 3.87
C THR A 290 21.75 10.64 4.62
N SER A 291 22.90 11.26 4.30
CA SER A 291 23.26 12.62 4.71
C SER A 291 22.70 13.71 3.80
N TRP A 292 22.15 13.36 2.64
CA TRP A 292 21.56 14.32 1.72
C TRP A 292 20.21 14.81 2.24
N ASP A 293 20.08 16.11 2.48
CA ASP A 293 18.89 16.72 3.09
C ASP A 293 17.91 17.35 2.07
N GLY A 294 18.19 17.19 0.77
CA GLY A 294 17.36 17.76 -0.30
C GLY A 294 17.61 19.23 -0.64
N ARG A 295 18.46 19.96 0.11
CA ARG A 295 18.67 21.41 -0.15
C ARG A 295 19.51 21.68 -1.40
N ARG A 296 20.35 20.72 -1.77
CA ARG A 296 21.16 20.75 -2.99
C ARG A 296 20.77 19.62 -3.93
N ALA A 297 21.28 19.68 -5.16
CA ALA A 297 21.27 18.51 -6.03
C ALA A 297 21.94 17.32 -5.30
N ILE A 298 21.37 16.13 -5.48
CA ILE A 298 21.94 14.89 -4.96
C ILE A 298 23.25 14.61 -5.72
N ALA A 299 24.30 14.20 -5.00
CA ALA A 299 25.53 13.79 -5.64
C ALA A 299 25.39 12.36 -6.17
N THR A 300 26.06 12.02 -7.28
CA THR A 300 26.00 10.67 -7.88
C THR A 300 26.32 9.55 -6.88
N THR A 301 27.25 9.79 -5.95
CA THR A 301 27.59 8.82 -4.90
C THR A 301 26.47 8.60 -3.90
N GLU A 302 25.75 9.66 -3.49
CA GLU A 302 24.61 9.57 -2.58
C GLU A 302 23.40 8.91 -3.25
N GLU A 303 23.14 9.28 -4.51
CA GLU A 303 22.10 8.69 -5.34
C GLU A 303 22.34 7.19 -5.54
N THR A 304 23.58 6.81 -5.87
CA THR A 304 23.98 5.40 -6.01
C THR A 304 23.81 4.64 -4.69
N ALA A 305 24.24 5.21 -3.57
CA ALA A 305 24.11 4.57 -2.25
C ALA A 305 22.64 4.36 -1.85
N LEU A 306 21.79 5.37 -2.04
CA LEU A 306 20.34 5.25 -1.79
C LEU A 306 19.69 4.22 -2.71
N SER A 307 20.00 4.24 -4.00
CA SER A 307 19.49 3.27 -4.96
C SER A 307 19.87 1.84 -4.55
N GLN A 308 21.14 1.62 -4.18
CA GLN A 308 21.63 0.32 -3.72
C GLN A 308 20.94 -0.14 -2.44
N LEU A 309 20.68 0.76 -1.48
CA LEU A 309 19.95 0.45 -0.26
C LEU A 309 18.54 -0.08 -0.55
N LEU A 310 17.78 0.65 -1.37
CA LEU A 310 16.41 0.27 -1.74
C LEU A 310 16.39 -1.07 -2.50
N GLN A 311 17.21 -1.18 -3.54
CA GLN A 311 17.25 -2.38 -4.39
C GLN A 311 17.71 -3.63 -3.65
N THR A 312 18.61 -3.50 -2.66
CA THR A 312 19.08 -4.66 -1.87
C THR A 312 17.94 -5.24 -1.03
N ALA A 313 17.09 -4.39 -0.44
CA ALA A 313 15.90 -4.84 0.28
C ALA A 313 14.84 -5.41 -0.66
N GLN A 314 14.58 -4.76 -1.79
CA GLN A 314 13.62 -5.22 -2.80
C GLN A 314 14.00 -6.58 -3.39
N LYS A 315 15.30 -6.83 -3.65
CA LYS A 315 15.80 -8.16 -4.08
C LYS A 315 15.55 -9.27 -3.07
N ARG A 316 15.40 -8.92 -1.79
CA ARG A 316 15.02 -9.84 -0.70
C ARG A 316 13.50 -9.92 -0.48
N GLY A 317 12.72 -9.24 -1.31
CA GLY A 317 11.25 -9.25 -1.30
C GLY A 317 10.59 -8.22 -0.38
N PHE A 318 11.35 -7.29 0.20
CA PHE A 318 10.79 -6.23 1.05
C PHE A 318 10.37 -5.03 0.19
N LYS A 319 9.15 -4.53 0.40
CA LYS A 319 8.81 -3.17 -0.02
C LYS A 319 9.57 -2.15 0.83
N THR A 320 9.93 -1.01 0.26
CA THR A 320 10.77 -0.01 0.93
C THR A 320 10.02 1.28 1.25
N ARG A 321 10.34 1.88 2.40
CA ARG A 321 9.85 3.20 2.82
C ARG A 321 10.96 3.96 3.54
N LEU A 322 11.16 5.23 3.18
CA LEU A 322 11.97 6.16 3.96
C LEU A 322 11.09 7.22 4.60
N TRP A 323 10.98 7.20 5.93
CA TRP A 323 10.09 8.09 6.69
C TRP A 323 10.78 9.33 7.25
N SER A 324 9.99 10.32 7.68
CA SER A 324 10.50 11.63 8.14
C SER A 324 11.34 12.35 7.07
N THR A 325 10.82 12.38 5.84
CA THR A 325 11.38 13.23 4.77
C THR A 325 11.16 14.73 5.11
N PRO A 326 11.97 15.65 4.55
CA PRO A 326 11.81 17.07 4.84
C PRO A 326 10.41 17.58 4.48
N ARG A 327 9.72 18.24 5.42
CA ARG A 327 8.40 18.84 5.18
C ARG A 327 8.45 20.25 4.61
N TRP A 328 9.45 21.03 5.00
CA TRP A 328 9.61 22.44 4.64
C TRP A 328 11.11 22.78 4.47
N PRO A 329 11.50 23.61 3.49
CA PRO A 329 10.69 24.26 2.45
C PRO A 329 10.05 23.29 1.45
N THR A 330 8.92 23.65 0.84
CA THR A 330 8.21 22.78 -0.13
C THR A 330 9.09 22.35 -1.30
N HIS A 331 9.91 23.23 -1.86
CA HIS A 331 10.82 22.85 -2.95
C HIS A 331 11.90 21.84 -2.53
N VAL A 332 12.26 21.76 -1.24
CA VAL A 332 13.18 20.74 -0.71
C VAL A 332 12.45 19.42 -0.55
N ARG A 333 11.24 19.45 0.06
CA ARG A 333 10.34 18.30 0.15
C ARG A 333 10.10 17.67 -1.22
N ASP A 334 9.67 18.46 -2.19
CA ASP A 334 9.31 17.99 -3.53
C ASP A 334 10.54 17.42 -4.26
N ARG A 335 11.74 17.97 -4.03
CA ARG A 335 13.00 17.39 -4.55
C ARG A 335 13.26 16.02 -3.95
N VAL A 336 13.15 15.87 -2.64
CA VAL A 336 13.34 14.58 -1.97
C VAL A 336 12.31 13.56 -2.45
N TRP A 337 11.04 13.94 -2.50
CA TRP A 337 9.98 13.06 -3.01
C TRP A 337 10.22 12.62 -4.44
N ARG A 338 10.56 13.56 -5.35
CA ARG A 338 10.89 13.22 -6.74
C ARG A 338 12.07 12.28 -6.84
N THR A 339 13.16 12.55 -6.11
CA THR A 339 14.33 11.68 -6.11
C THR A 339 13.99 10.28 -5.59
N LEU A 340 13.27 10.15 -4.47
CA LEU A 340 12.90 8.84 -3.93
C LEU A 340 11.95 8.07 -4.86
N TYR A 341 11.02 8.77 -5.51
CA TYR A 341 10.14 8.20 -6.52
C TYR A 341 10.94 7.69 -7.74
N ASP A 342 11.84 8.52 -8.28
CA ASP A 342 12.69 8.16 -9.44
C ASP A 342 13.64 6.99 -9.11
N LEU A 343 14.10 6.90 -7.86
CA LEU A 343 14.90 5.78 -7.35
C LEU A 343 14.09 4.49 -7.12
N GLY A 344 12.76 4.56 -7.18
CA GLY A 344 11.88 3.40 -7.08
C GLY A 344 11.56 2.96 -5.64
N THR A 345 11.46 3.88 -4.67
CA THR A 345 10.88 3.55 -3.36
C THR A 345 9.48 2.98 -3.53
N ASP A 346 9.12 1.92 -2.79
CA ASP A 346 7.79 1.31 -2.93
C ASP A 346 6.69 2.16 -2.31
N TRP A 347 7.02 2.88 -1.23
CA TRP A 347 6.11 3.77 -0.51
C TRP A 347 6.72 5.16 -0.40
N LEU A 348 6.00 6.16 -0.89
CA LEU A 348 6.31 7.56 -0.64
C LEU A 348 5.70 7.99 0.69
N ASP A 349 6.54 8.28 1.68
CA ASP A 349 6.13 8.78 2.99
C ASP A 349 5.73 10.27 2.90
N ALA A 350 4.48 10.58 3.25
CA ALA A 350 3.94 11.92 3.13
C ALA A 350 3.11 12.36 4.34
N ASP A 351 3.42 13.55 4.84
CA ASP A 351 2.55 14.29 5.76
C ASP A 351 1.46 15.07 5.01
N ASP A 352 1.78 15.58 3.82
CA ASP A 352 0.91 16.41 2.98
C ASP A 352 0.42 15.57 1.79
N ILE A 353 -0.70 14.89 1.99
CA ILE A 353 -1.24 13.90 1.04
C ILE A 353 -1.79 14.55 -0.20
N GLU A 354 -2.40 15.73 -0.07
CA GLU A 354 -2.92 16.46 -1.22
C GLU A 354 -1.76 16.82 -2.16
N ALA A 355 -0.66 17.35 -1.63
CA ALA A 355 0.52 17.65 -2.43
C ALA A 355 1.16 16.38 -3.02
N ALA A 356 1.26 15.29 -2.25
CA ALA A 356 1.82 14.03 -2.73
C ALA A 356 0.94 13.40 -3.84
N ALA A 357 -0.38 13.52 -3.74
CA ALA A 357 -1.32 13.00 -4.73
C ALA A 357 -1.39 13.83 -6.02
N ALA A 358 -0.97 15.10 -5.95
CA ALA A 358 -0.88 16.01 -7.09
C ALA A 358 0.43 15.91 -7.87
N PHE A 359 1.36 15.06 -7.41
CA PHE A 359 2.69 14.89 -7.99
C PHE A 359 2.67 14.30 -9.41
#